data_AF-S5MCS9-F1
#
_entry.id   AF-S5MCS9-F1
#
_cell.length_a   1.000
_cell.length_b   1.000
_cell.length_c   1.000
_cell.angle_alpha   90.00
_cell.angle_beta   90.00
_cell.angle_gamma   90.00
#
_symmetry.space_group_name_H-M   'P 1'
#
loop_
_entity.id
_entity.type
_entity.pdbx_description
1 polymer ?
#
loop_
_entity_poly.entity_id
_entity_poly.type
_entity_poly.pdbx_seq_one_letter_code
_entity_poly.pdbx_strand_id
1 'polypeptide(L)'
;MLTFSNVNFTHFKKNYELNIYKVIKEEKINDDKFNFKDIISSKDKINLNIGESDIILISNGKDFRNLKISNSSNIEIKKMGIDEFKVFANKVGEGFISFNSIDASEIKLIKVTVIDNQNDFSLSKNFIEIEKGNIGSIDINTDHISNLSVINKYSFLYTYFENI
;
A
#
# COMPACT_ATOMS: atom_id res chain seq x y z
N MET A 1 -6.97 -13.57 63.85
CA MET A 1 -6.84 -14.62 62.81
C MET A 1 -7.21 -13.95 61.50
N LEU A 2 -6.22 -13.62 60.65
CA LEU A 2 -6.46 -12.93 59.38
C LEU A 2 -6.96 -13.94 58.36
N THR A 3 -8.18 -13.74 57.87
CA THR A 3 -8.75 -14.50 56.75
C THR A 3 -8.14 -13.98 55.46
N PHE A 4 -7.35 -14.83 54.80
CA PHE A 4 -6.76 -14.53 53.49
C PHE A 4 -7.85 -14.65 52.42
N SER A 5 -8.17 -13.55 51.76
CA SER A 5 -8.98 -13.55 50.54
C SER A 5 -8.14 -14.04 49.36
N ASN A 6 -8.69 -14.95 48.56
CA ASN A 6 -8.06 -15.43 47.34
C ASN A 6 -7.95 -14.27 46.34
N VAL A 7 -6.72 -13.89 45.99
CA VAL A 7 -6.46 -12.89 44.95
C VAL A 7 -5.75 -13.59 43.80
N ASN A 8 -6.36 -13.55 42.61
CA ASN A 8 -5.76 -14.03 41.36
C ASN A 8 -5.06 -12.86 40.66
N PHE A 9 -3.78 -13.04 40.30
CA PHE A 9 -3.01 -12.04 39.54
C PHE A 9 -2.55 -12.60 38.19
N THR A 10 -2.67 -11.78 37.16
CA THR A 10 -2.11 -11.99 35.81
C THR A 10 -0.88 -11.11 35.64
N HIS A 11 0.27 -11.71 35.29
CA HIS A 11 1.50 -10.95 35.07
C HIS A 11 1.54 -10.33 33.67
N PHE A 12 1.82 -9.03 33.59
CA PHE A 12 2.42 -8.39 32.43
C PHE A 12 3.93 -8.19 32.70
N LYS A 13 4.77 -8.16 31.66
CA LYS A 13 6.22 -7.91 31.75
C LYS A 13 6.51 -6.54 32.38
N LYS A 14 6.50 -6.44 33.71
CA LYS A 14 7.21 -5.46 34.54
C LYS A 14 7.19 -5.91 36.01
N ASN A 15 8.34 -5.74 36.66
CA ASN A 15 8.62 -6.17 38.03
C ASN A 15 7.58 -5.64 39.04
N TYR A 16 6.79 -6.54 39.63
CA TYR A 16 6.08 -6.30 40.88
C TYR A 16 6.62 -7.27 41.93
N GLU A 17 7.31 -6.75 42.95
CA GLU A 17 7.55 -7.51 44.18
C GLU A 17 6.31 -7.42 45.06
N LEU A 18 5.64 -8.56 45.27
CA LEU A 18 4.47 -8.67 46.14
C LEU A 18 4.89 -9.33 47.47
N ASN A 19 5.16 -8.50 48.47
CA ASN A 19 5.94 -8.87 49.66
C ASN A 19 5.20 -9.62 50.79
N ILE A 20 4.12 -10.37 50.52
CA ILE A 20 3.45 -11.20 51.55
C ILE A 20 2.52 -12.33 51.06
N TYR A 21 2.47 -12.65 49.75
CA TYR A 21 1.56 -13.70 49.26
C TYR A 21 2.33 -14.90 48.70
N LYS A 22 1.95 -16.10 49.15
CA LYS A 22 2.48 -17.37 48.62
C LYS A 22 1.66 -17.78 47.41
N VAL A 23 2.27 -17.86 46.23
CA VAL A 23 1.64 -18.45 45.04
C VAL A 23 1.44 -19.95 45.30
N ILE A 24 0.18 -20.39 45.31
CA ILE A 24 -0.21 -21.76 45.72
C ILE A 24 -0.45 -22.66 44.50
N LYS A 25 -0.73 -22.06 43.33
CA LYS A 25 -0.97 -22.75 42.06
C LYS A 25 -0.72 -21.79 40.91
N GLU A 26 0.07 -22.22 39.94
CA GLU A 26 0.18 -21.58 38.63
C GLU A 26 -0.56 -22.47 37.63
N GLU A 27 -1.56 -21.92 36.94
CA GLU A 27 -2.24 -22.63 35.85
C GLU A 27 -1.75 -22.06 34.52
N LYS A 28 -1.31 -22.94 33.61
CA LYS A 28 -1.10 -22.55 32.22
C LYS A 28 -2.47 -22.28 31.59
N ILE A 29 -2.72 -21.02 31.23
CA ILE A 29 -3.90 -20.67 30.44
C ILE A 29 -3.63 -21.14 29.01
N ASN A 30 -4.15 -22.31 28.66
CA ASN A 30 -4.18 -22.87 27.30
C ASN A 30 -5.47 -22.43 26.58
N ASP A 31 -5.84 -21.15 26.67
CA ASP A 31 -6.96 -20.60 25.91
C ASP A 31 -6.39 -19.78 24.76
N ASP A 32 -6.59 -20.26 23.53
CA ASP A 32 -6.08 -19.65 22.29
C ASP A 32 -6.50 -18.18 22.11
N LYS A 33 -7.48 -17.73 22.89
CA LYS A 33 -7.94 -16.33 22.98
C LYS A 33 -6.88 -15.34 23.48
N PHE A 34 -5.80 -15.82 24.08
CA PHE A 34 -4.69 -14.98 24.58
C PHE A 34 -3.39 -15.16 23.80
N ASN A 35 -3.38 -15.99 22.76
CA ASN A 35 -2.24 -16.13 21.87
C ASN A 35 -2.28 -15.02 20.82
N PHE A 36 -1.38 -14.04 20.95
CA PHE A 36 -1.17 -13.03 19.92
C PHE A 36 -0.69 -13.67 18.61
N LYS A 37 -1.20 -13.18 17.49
CA LYS A 37 -0.93 -13.74 16.15
C LYS A 37 -0.38 -12.67 15.22
N ASP A 38 0.50 -13.06 14.31
CA ASP A 38 0.96 -12.15 13.26
C ASP A 38 -0.12 -11.99 12.19
N ILE A 39 -0.34 -10.76 11.71
CA ILE A 39 -1.23 -10.50 10.58
C ILE A 39 -0.48 -10.84 9.28
N ILE A 40 -1.00 -11.81 8.52
CA ILE A 40 -0.37 -12.30 7.29
C ILE A 40 -1.08 -11.66 6.09
N SER A 41 -0.35 -10.88 5.29
CA SER A 41 -0.86 -10.25 4.08
C SER A 41 -0.30 -10.88 2.81
N SER A 42 -1.04 -10.79 1.71
CA SER A 42 -0.58 -11.23 0.38
C SER A 42 0.54 -10.34 -0.20
N LYS A 43 0.72 -9.15 0.35
CA LYS A 43 1.71 -8.15 -0.12
C LYS A 43 2.30 -7.40 1.06
N ASP A 44 3.59 -7.07 0.93
CA ASP A 44 4.30 -6.15 1.85
C ASP A 44 4.54 -4.78 1.24
N LYS A 45 4.46 -4.70 -0.10
CA LYS A 45 4.62 -3.47 -0.88
C LYS A 45 3.65 -3.45 -2.06
N ILE A 46 3.19 -2.26 -2.41
CA ILE A 46 2.36 -1.97 -3.58
C ILE A 46 2.97 -0.78 -4.32
N ASN A 47 3.02 -0.85 -5.66
CA ASN A 47 3.25 0.31 -6.52
C ASN A 47 2.00 0.48 -7.39
N LEU A 48 1.47 1.71 -7.46
CA LEU A 48 0.30 2.06 -8.26
C LEU A 48 0.57 3.35 -9.01
N ASN A 49 -0.01 3.49 -10.21
CA ASN A 49 -0.19 4.81 -10.80
C ASN A 49 -1.43 5.50 -10.21
N ILE A 50 -1.50 6.83 -10.28
CA ILE A 50 -2.72 7.57 -9.92
C ILE A 50 -3.93 7.02 -10.70
N GLY A 51 -5.04 6.82 -9.99
CA GLY A 51 -6.30 6.32 -10.53
C GLY A 51 -6.38 4.81 -10.63
N GLU A 52 -5.26 4.10 -10.43
CA GLU A 52 -5.26 2.64 -10.37
C GLU A 52 -5.72 2.12 -9.00
N SER A 53 -6.01 0.81 -8.99
CA SER A 53 -6.35 0.10 -7.77
C SER A 53 -5.77 -1.30 -7.75
N ASP A 54 -5.52 -1.81 -6.54
CA ASP A 54 -4.97 -3.14 -6.32
C ASP A 54 -5.65 -3.79 -5.10
N ILE A 55 -5.47 -5.09 -4.93
CA ILE A 55 -6.11 -5.90 -3.89
C ILE A 55 -5.06 -6.45 -2.93
N ILE A 56 -5.35 -6.32 -1.64
CA ILE A 56 -4.63 -6.95 -0.54
C ILE A 56 -5.55 -7.98 0.10
N LEU A 57 -5.01 -9.18 0.33
CA LEU A 57 -5.67 -10.23 1.10
C LEU A 57 -4.95 -10.37 2.44
N ILE A 58 -5.71 -10.44 3.53
CA ILE A 58 -5.20 -10.80 4.86
C ILE A 58 -5.59 -12.27 5.10
N SER A 59 -4.65 -13.19 4.89
CA SER A 59 -4.92 -14.64 4.85
C SER A 59 -5.54 -15.20 6.12
N ASN A 60 -5.31 -14.54 7.26
CA ASN A 60 -5.86 -14.89 8.56
C ASN A 60 -6.75 -13.78 9.14
N GLY A 61 -7.35 -12.93 8.31
CA GLY A 61 -8.13 -11.77 8.79
C GLY A 61 -9.32 -12.17 9.66
N LYS A 62 -9.98 -13.29 9.36
CA LYS A 62 -11.05 -13.91 10.17
C LYS A 62 -10.62 -14.30 11.60
N ASP A 63 -9.33 -14.46 11.84
CA ASP A 63 -8.80 -14.87 13.15
C ASP A 63 -8.66 -13.67 14.12
N PHE A 64 -8.84 -12.44 13.63
CA PHE A 64 -8.68 -11.22 14.41
C PHE A 64 -10.02 -10.57 14.76
N ARG A 65 -10.21 -10.26 16.05
CA ARG A 65 -11.34 -9.43 16.46
C ARG A 65 -11.03 -7.96 16.17
N ASN A 66 -11.99 -7.25 15.59
CA ASN A 66 -11.91 -5.81 15.34
C ASN A 66 -10.63 -5.39 14.59
N LEU A 67 -10.34 -6.02 13.46
CA LEU A 67 -9.23 -5.62 12.60
C LEU A 67 -9.43 -4.16 12.14
N LYS A 68 -8.61 -3.25 12.69
CA LYS A 68 -8.57 -1.83 12.38
C LYS A 68 -7.61 -1.58 11.23
N ILE A 69 -7.97 -0.63 10.39
CA ILE A 69 -7.23 -0.28 9.19
C ILE A 69 -7.02 1.24 9.20
N SER A 70 -5.80 1.67 8.93
CA SER A 70 -5.52 3.08 8.67
C SER A 70 -4.52 3.22 7.55
N ASN A 71 -4.60 4.34 6.83
CA ASN A 71 -3.86 4.56 5.60
C ASN A 71 -3.42 6.01 5.46
N SER A 72 -2.38 6.23 4.67
CA SER A 72 -1.94 7.56 4.28
C SER A 72 -2.98 8.28 3.40
N SER A 73 -2.93 9.61 3.38
CA SER A 73 -3.92 10.48 2.70
C SER A 73 -3.85 10.43 1.17
N ASN A 74 -2.79 9.85 0.62
CA ASN A 74 -2.58 9.67 -0.82
C ASN A 74 -3.25 8.42 -1.39
N ILE A 75 -3.81 7.57 -0.52
CA ILE A 75 -4.51 6.34 -0.89
C ILE A 75 -5.85 6.26 -0.17
N GLU A 76 -6.76 5.45 -0.70
CA GLU A 76 -8.02 5.08 -0.05
C GLU A 76 -8.13 3.56 0.00
N ILE A 77 -8.69 3.02 1.09
CA ILE A 77 -8.92 1.58 1.24
C ILE A 77 -10.41 1.32 1.40
N LYS A 78 -10.93 0.40 0.59
CA LYS A 78 -12.28 -0.16 0.74
C LYS A 78 -12.19 -1.61 1.16
N LYS A 79 -12.88 -1.95 2.24
CA LYS A 79 -13.07 -3.34 2.68
C LYS A 79 -14.12 -3.99 1.78
N MET A 80 -13.71 -5.02 1.04
CA MET A 80 -14.57 -5.76 0.09
C MET A 80 -15.15 -7.03 0.72
N GLY A 81 -14.45 -7.60 1.70
CA GLY A 81 -14.87 -8.80 2.42
C GLY A 81 -14.23 -8.85 3.82
N ILE A 82 -14.28 -10.01 4.48
CA ILE A 82 -13.64 -10.18 5.80
C ILE A 82 -12.13 -9.96 5.69
N ASP A 83 -11.54 -10.53 4.63
CA ASP A 83 -10.10 -10.65 4.42
C ASP A 83 -9.59 -9.89 3.18
N GLU A 84 -10.48 -9.20 2.45
CA GLU A 84 -10.15 -8.56 1.17
C GLU A 84 -10.29 -7.03 1.23
N PHE A 85 -9.23 -6.33 0.80
CA PHE A 85 -9.11 -4.88 0.85
C PHE A 85 -8.66 -4.35 -0.50
N LYS A 86 -9.47 -3.46 -1.09
CA LYS A 86 -9.13 -2.79 -2.34
C LYS A 86 -8.51 -1.42 -2.05
N VAL A 87 -7.32 -1.20 -2.57
CA VAL A 87 -6.52 0.03 -2.39
C VAL A 87 -6.64 0.86 -3.66
N PHE A 88 -6.99 2.14 -3.52
CA PHE A 88 -7.08 3.10 -4.61
C PHE A 88 -5.98 4.16 -4.46
N ALA A 89 -5.30 4.45 -5.56
CA ALA A 89 -4.27 5.48 -5.62
C ALA A 89 -4.88 6.84 -6.00
N ASN A 90 -4.88 7.79 -5.07
CA ASN A 90 -5.56 9.08 -5.24
C ASN A 90 -4.59 10.24 -5.50
N LYS A 91 -3.39 10.22 -4.93
CA LYS A 91 -2.38 11.28 -5.07
C LYS A 91 -0.98 10.69 -5.14
N VAL A 92 -0.07 11.35 -5.87
CA VAL A 92 1.34 10.96 -5.93
C VAL A 92 1.98 11.02 -4.54
N GLY A 93 2.84 10.05 -4.23
CA GLY A 93 3.67 10.06 -3.05
C GLY A 93 3.87 8.67 -2.45
N GLU A 94 4.77 8.60 -1.48
CA GLU A 94 4.89 7.43 -0.63
C GLU A 94 3.80 7.45 0.45
N GLY A 95 3.24 6.28 0.74
CA GLY A 95 2.25 6.07 1.78
C GLY A 95 2.38 4.69 2.40
N PHE A 96 1.50 4.40 3.35
CA PHE A 96 1.42 3.13 4.01
C PHE A 96 -0.02 2.73 4.27
N ILE A 97 -0.22 1.43 4.44
CA ILE A 97 -1.41 0.82 4.98
C ILE A 97 -1.01 0.10 6.25
N SER A 98 -1.80 0.28 7.30
CA SER A 98 -1.62 -0.41 8.58
C SER A 98 -2.84 -1.25 8.90
N PHE A 99 -2.58 -2.50 9.31
CA PHE A 99 -3.57 -3.41 9.87
C PHE A 99 -3.21 -3.69 11.32
N ASN A 100 -4.18 -3.54 12.22
CA ASN A 100 -3.98 -3.72 13.65
C ASN A 100 -5.19 -4.41 14.29
N SER A 101 -4.96 -5.19 15.33
CA SER A 101 -6.01 -5.82 16.14
C SER A 101 -5.52 -5.95 17.58
N ILE A 102 -6.46 -6.08 18.53
CA ILE A 102 -6.13 -6.44 19.91
C ILE A 102 -5.51 -7.83 20.03
N ASP A 103 -5.76 -8.70 19.04
CA ASP A 103 -5.24 -10.07 18.98
C ASP A 103 -3.91 -10.15 18.19
N ALA A 104 -3.44 -9.03 17.64
CA ALA A 104 -2.21 -8.98 16.87
C ALA A 104 -0.99 -8.83 17.78
N SER A 105 0.06 -9.58 17.48
CA SER A 105 1.39 -9.44 18.09
C SER A 105 2.00 -8.08 17.76
N GLU A 106 1.88 -7.66 16.50
CA GLU A 106 2.42 -6.43 15.94
C GLU A 106 1.48 -5.82 14.89
N ILE A 107 1.67 -4.53 14.61
CA ILE A 107 0.97 -3.84 13.53
C ILE A 107 1.59 -4.27 12.20
N LYS A 108 0.77 -4.74 11.27
CA LYS A 108 1.22 -5.03 9.91
C LYS A 108 1.21 -3.77 9.07
N LEU A 109 2.37 -3.41 8.54
CA LEU A 109 2.55 -2.29 7.62
C LEU A 109 2.79 -2.79 6.20
N ILE A 110 2.16 -2.13 5.23
CA ILE A 110 2.36 -2.35 3.80
C ILE A 110 2.74 -1.02 3.18
N LYS A 111 3.91 -0.96 2.54
CA LYS A 111 4.37 0.26 1.86
C LYS A 111 3.59 0.44 0.57
N VAL A 112 3.08 1.63 0.30
CA VAL A 112 2.45 1.96 -0.98
C VAL A 112 3.22 3.10 -1.62
N THR A 113 3.59 2.94 -2.88
CA THR A 113 4.19 4.00 -3.68
C THR A 113 3.21 4.34 -4.78
N VAL A 114 2.67 5.57 -4.74
CA VAL A 114 1.84 6.09 -5.81
C VAL A 114 2.71 6.98 -6.69
N ILE A 115 2.87 6.57 -7.94
CA ILE A 115 3.55 7.36 -8.96
C ILE A 115 2.53 8.04 -9.85
N ASP A 116 2.93 9.13 -10.48
CA ASP A 116 2.06 9.78 -11.45
C ASP A 116 1.88 8.88 -12.66
N ASN A 117 0.70 8.95 -13.28
CA ASN A 117 0.48 8.34 -14.57
C ASN A 117 1.19 9.21 -15.60
N GLN A 118 2.48 8.95 -15.79
CA GLN A 118 3.27 9.49 -16.90
C GLN A 118 2.75 8.89 -18.21
N ASN A 119 1.58 9.33 -18.66
CA ASN A 119 1.27 9.33 -20.08
C ASN A 119 2.09 10.47 -20.70
N ASP A 120 3.42 10.31 -20.70
CA ASP A 120 4.37 11.38 -21.00
C ASP A 120 4.26 11.90 -22.42
N PHE A 121 3.55 11.22 -23.32
CA PHE A 121 3.14 11.79 -24.59
C PHE A 121 2.02 10.98 -25.26
N SER A 122 1.27 11.64 -26.12
CA SER A 122 0.44 11.00 -27.14
C SER A 122 0.83 11.50 -28.53
N LEU A 123 0.87 10.59 -29.51
CA LEU A 123 1.13 10.92 -30.91
C LEU A 123 -0.16 10.78 -31.70
N SER A 124 -0.46 11.76 -32.58
CA SER A 124 -1.56 11.61 -33.52
C SER A 124 -1.30 10.50 -34.54
N LYS A 125 -0.03 10.29 -34.93
CA LYS A 125 0.46 9.21 -35.83
C LYS A 125 1.93 8.86 -35.55
N ASN A 126 2.33 7.62 -35.88
CA ASN A 126 3.73 7.14 -35.72
C ASN A 126 4.59 7.29 -36.99
N PHE A 127 3.97 7.57 -38.13
CA PHE A 127 4.66 7.77 -39.40
C PHE A 127 3.87 8.76 -40.27
N ILE A 128 4.58 9.45 -41.15
CA ILE A 128 4.02 10.34 -42.17
C ILE A 128 4.52 9.83 -43.52
N GLU A 129 3.60 9.59 -44.44
CA GLU A 129 3.90 9.48 -45.86
C GLU A 129 3.52 10.80 -46.54
N ILE A 130 4.51 11.45 -47.16
CA ILE A 130 4.33 12.72 -47.86
C ILE A 130 4.79 12.58 -49.30
N GLU A 131 3.97 13.08 -50.23
CA GLU A 131 4.37 13.24 -51.63
C GLU A 131 5.34 14.41 -51.79
N LYS A 132 6.16 14.37 -52.84
CA LYS A 132 7.14 15.41 -53.12
C LYS A 132 6.45 16.77 -53.30
N GLY A 133 6.86 17.75 -52.48
CA GLY A 133 6.33 19.12 -52.53
C GLY A 133 5.21 19.41 -51.52
N ASN A 134 4.75 18.40 -50.77
CA ASN A 134 3.73 18.55 -49.73
C ASN A 134 4.33 18.63 -48.32
N ILE A 135 3.53 19.14 -47.38
CA ILE A 135 3.85 19.21 -45.96
C ILE A 135 3.01 18.15 -45.23
N GLY A 136 3.62 17.47 -44.26
CA GLY A 136 2.92 16.61 -43.31
C GLY A 136 3.32 16.96 -41.88
N SER A 137 2.41 16.72 -40.93
CA SER A 137 2.62 16.99 -39.51
C SER A 137 2.34 15.75 -38.64
N ILE A 138 3.02 15.67 -37.50
CA ILE A 138 2.66 14.84 -36.36
C ILE A 138 2.51 15.79 -35.17
N ASP A 139 1.36 15.68 -34.50
CA ASP A 139 1.10 16.44 -33.28
C ASP A 139 1.52 15.57 -32.09
N ILE A 140 2.33 16.15 -31.20
CA ILE A 140 2.82 15.51 -29.99
C ILE A 140 2.25 16.29 -28.80
N ASN A 141 1.32 15.68 -28.06
CA ASN A 141 0.78 16.28 -26.84
C ASN A 141 1.51 15.67 -25.64
N THR A 142 2.18 16.51 -24.86
CA THR A 142 3.05 16.10 -23.76
C THR A 142 3.22 17.24 -22.77
N ASP A 143 3.27 16.90 -21.49
CA ASP A 143 3.56 17.86 -20.41
C ASP A 143 5.07 18.09 -20.23
N HIS A 144 5.91 17.23 -20.82
CA HIS A 144 7.37 17.29 -20.71
C HIS A 144 8.08 16.71 -21.95
N ILE A 145 8.77 17.56 -22.72
CA ILE A 145 9.77 17.11 -23.72
C ILE A 145 11.17 17.44 -23.21
N SER A 146 11.99 16.41 -23.04
CA SER A 146 13.43 16.57 -22.75
C SER A 146 14.30 16.25 -23.96
N ASN A 147 13.88 15.29 -24.80
CA ASN A 147 14.61 14.86 -25.99
C ASN A 147 13.63 14.43 -27.10
N LEU A 148 13.64 15.11 -28.24
CA LEU A 148 12.91 14.71 -29.45
C LEU A 148 13.92 14.36 -30.55
N SER A 149 13.89 13.12 -31.03
CA SER A 149 14.74 12.66 -32.14
C SER A 149 13.89 12.29 -33.35
N VAL A 150 14.09 13.00 -34.46
CA VAL A 150 13.45 12.72 -35.74
C VAL A 150 14.45 11.98 -36.62
N ILE A 151 14.19 10.70 -36.91
CA ILE A 151 15.03 9.90 -37.79
C ILE A 151 14.39 9.88 -39.17
N ASN A 152 15.03 10.55 -40.12
CA ASN A 152 14.60 10.51 -41.51
C ASN A 152 15.41 9.47 -42.30
N LYS A 153 14.70 8.50 -42.87
CA LYS A 153 15.31 7.45 -43.72
C LYS A 153 15.83 8.00 -45.07
N TYR A 154 15.34 9.16 -45.52
CA TYR A 154 15.66 9.78 -46.81
C TYR A 154 16.15 11.21 -46.60
N SER A 155 17.45 11.46 -46.76
CA SER A 155 18.25 12.62 -46.30
C SER A 155 17.85 14.05 -46.77
N PHE A 156 16.63 14.31 -47.24
CA PHE A 156 16.23 15.56 -47.92
C PHE A 156 15.03 16.31 -47.32
N LEU A 157 14.70 16.14 -46.03
CA LEU A 157 13.70 17.00 -45.37
C LEU A 157 14.35 18.13 -44.56
N TYR A 158 13.73 19.30 -44.64
CA TYR A 158 13.86 20.35 -43.65
C TYR A 158 12.78 20.14 -42.59
N THR A 159 13.19 19.95 -41.33
CA THR A 159 12.28 19.86 -40.18
C THR A 159 12.21 21.21 -39.50
N TYR A 160 11.00 21.67 -39.22
CA TYR A 160 10.74 22.88 -38.44
C TYR A 160 9.96 22.49 -37.20
N PHE A 161 10.35 23.04 -36.05
CA PHE A 161 9.64 22.89 -34.80
C PHE A 161 8.91 24.19 -34.51
N GLU A 162 7.61 24.10 -34.30
CA GLU A 162 6.78 25.23 -33.91
C GLU A 162 6.14 24.89 -32.56
N ASN A 163 6.37 25.73 -31.56
CA ASN A 163 5.64 25.64 -30.30
C ASN A 163 4.31 26.36 -30.51
N ILE A 164 3.20 25.64 -30.30
CA ILE A 164 1.84 26.21 -30.35
C ILE A 164 1.39 26.50 -28.92
#